data_AF-A0A2M7EXP0-F1
#
_entry.id   AF-A0A2M7EXP0-F1
#
_cell.length_a   1.000
_cell.length_b   1.000
_cell.length_c   1.000
_cell.angle_alpha   90.00
_cell.angle_beta   90.00
_cell.angle_gamma   90.00
#
_symmetry.space_group_name_H-M   'P 1'
#
loop_
_entity.id
_entity.type
_entity.pdbx_description
1 polymer ?
#
loop_
_entity_poly.entity_id
_entity_poly.type
_entity_poly.pdbx_seq_one_letter_code
_entity_poly.pdbx_strand_id
1 'polypeptide(L)'
;MEASGLKQFGALAPAEVTLIEGIGTGTFDRLGSGNLPEADDAASRIRADLIRFLLLGGPDAPRMHEKGLRLGGAWITDVLDLEGCRVPRDIGLLDCRFDSTPVLRSAILDTLALDGSDLPGFAADRLDARGDLLFRAVHLHGPVQLRGARVGGDLIFDGATLVNPSDLALRAERISVRGSALFRGATVRGGLALPGSRIGGDLDLIGATLERPEDAALNADSAQIEGDVTLRLAQITGAGSLVTTRIGGDIDLTGTTVSHPGEIAVNLGRSSAKGAFFLREDAKITGVLSLSGSSLGAIVDDPDCWPAKGDLWLNRCQYGAFLGGALSADERLDWLSRQTPERWGEDFWPQPYEHLAQVFGEMGHDEERRHVLMEKERLSRRARRKRMQNPIMRTLLWTKDAVIGVTTGYGRLPLLAIIWIVLLWATGAGLYAWLDHEQAMRPNAPVVLRAPEWVLCAVTQGDRQSLSSVGAEREGLALPGETQIACYRRQPEAAAYPKFNAAMLSVDAIVPGLGNGQSAYWSPDTRRTKGYAVKWFMYVQTLLGVALGLLAVAGFSGIVKSN
;
A
#
# COMPACT_ATOMS: atom_id res chain seq x y z
N MET A 1 -36.20 -41.88 46.60
CA MET A 1 -35.06 -42.19 45.72
C MET A 1 -35.57 -43.16 44.66
N GLU A 2 -36.46 -42.68 43.80
CA GLU A 2 -37.29 -43.54 42.95
C GLU A 2 -37.58 -42.81 41.62
N ALA A 3 -37.48 -43.56 40.52
CA ALA A 3 -37.58 -43.18 39.11
C ALA A 3 -36.33 -42.50 38.49
N SER A 4 -35.23 -43.25 38.32
CA SER A 4 -34.11 -42.83 37.44
C SER A 4 -33.89 -43.86 36.33
N GLY A 5 -34.83 -43.97 35.40
CA GLY A 5 -34.69 -44.85 34.23
C GLY A 5 -35.69 -44.48 33.14
N LEU A 6 -35.74 -45.24 32.05
CA LEU A 6 -36.59 -44.93 30.88
C LEU A 6 -38.06 -44.64 31.23
N LYS A 7 -38.57 -45.24 32.31
CA LYS A 7 -39.94 -45.07 32.81
C LYS A 7 -40.27 -43.64 33.23
N GLN A 8 -39.27 -42.80 33.54
CA GLN A 8 -39.50 -41.39 33.90
C GLN A 8 -40.10 -40.57 32.76
N PHE A 9 -39.91 -41.02 31.51
CA PHE A 9 -40.42 -40.37 30.31
C PHE A 9 -41.89 -40.72 29.99
N GLY A 10 -42.55 -41.54 30.81
CA GLY A 10 -43.97 -41.89 30.59
C GLY A 10 -44.20 -42.58 29.24
N ALA A 11 -45.30 -42.24 28.56
CA ALA A 11 -45.56 -42.75 27.22
C ALA A 11 -44.59 -42.13 26.21
N LEU A 12 -43.86 -42.96 25.48
CA LEU A 12 -42.92 -42.55 24.45
C LEU A 12 -43.64 -42.31 23.12
N ALA A 13 -43.25 -41.26 22.40
CA ALA A 13 -43.72 -41.02 21.04
C ALA A 13 -43.13 -42.07 20.06
N PRO A 14 -43.77 -42.35 18.91
CA PRO A 14 -43.23 -43.27 17.90
C PRO A 14 -41.79 -42.96 17.48
N ALA A 15 -41.44 -41.68 17.34
CA ALA A 15 -40.08 -41.23 17.07
C ALA A 15 -39.08 -41.60 18.19
N GLU A 16 -39.47 -41.43 19.45
CA GLU A 16 -38.65 -41.75 20.61
C GLU A 16 -38.39 -43.26 20.72
N VAL A 17 -39.41 -44.08 20.45
CA VAL A 17 -39.26 -45.55 20.39
C VAL A 17 -38.27 -45.94 19.30
N THR A 18 -38.41 -45.35 18.10
CA THR A 18 -37.51 -45.60 16.96
C THR A 18 -36.06 -45.25 17.31
N LEU A 19 -35.83 -44.10 17.96
CA LEU A 19 -34.51 -43.68 18.42
C LEU A 19 -33.92 -44.68 19.44
N ILE A 20 -34.71 -45.12 20.42
CA ILE A 20 -34.26 -46.05 21.46
C ILE A 20 -33.87 -47.42 20.86
N GLU A 21 -34.65 -47.91 19.89
CA GLU A 21 -34.36 -49.16 19.19
C GLU A 21 -33.16 -49.03 18.25
N GLY A 22 -32.97 -47.87 17.64
CA GLY A 22 -31.91 -47.58 16.66
C GLY A 22 -30.54 -47.25 17.25
N ILE A 23 -30.47 -46.64 18.43
CA ILE A 23 -29.23 -46.07 19.00
C ILE A 23 -28.06 -47.08 19.19
N GLY A 24 -28.37 -48.36 19.31
CA GLY A 24 -27.37 -49.44 19.43
C GLY A 24 -26.83 -49.96 18.10
N THR A 25 -27.44 -49.61 16.97
CA THR A 25 -27.13 -50.17 15.63
C THR A 25 -26.00 -49.42 14.92
N GLY A 26 -25.78 -48.14 15.27
CA GLY A 26 -24.84 -47.26 14.59
C GLY A 26 -25.26 -46.86 13.17
N THR A 27 -26.51 -47.13 12.79
CA THR A 27 -27.12 -46.60 11.56
C THR A 27 -27.63 -45.18 11.78
N PHE A 28 -27.97 -44.50 10.69
CA PHE A 28 -28.55 -43.15 10.75
C PHE A 28 -30.07 -43.28 10.90
N ASP A 29 -30.59 -42.88 12.06
CA ASP A 29 -32.01 -42.98 12.39
C ASP A 29 -32.76 -41.81 11.74
N ARG A 30 -33.39 -42.09 10.60
CA ARG A 30 -34.25 -41.11 9.89
C ARG A 30 -35.68 -41.20 10.41
N LEU A 31 -36.18 -40.10 10.93
CA LEU A 31 -37.56 -39.95 11.36
C LEU A 31 -38.42 -39.28 10.30
N GLY A 32 -39.68 -39.70 10.19
CA GLY A 32 -40.61 -39.16 9.21
C GLY A 32 -40.09 -39.29 7.77
N SER A 33 -40.03 -38.18 7.04
CA SER A 33 -39.46 -38.10 5.69
C SER A 33 -37.93 -38.09 5.68
N GLY A 34 -37.29 -37.91 6.84
CA GLY A 34 -35.84 -37.70 6.98
C GLY A 34 -35.37 -36.29 6.61
N ASN A 35 -36.28 -35.38 6.25
CA ASN A 35 -36.01 -33.97 5.97
C ASN A 35 -36.41 -33.10 7.17
N LEU A 36 -36.06 -31.82 7.13
CA LEU A 36 -36.44 -30.84 8.15
C LEU A 36 -37.97 -30.86 8.37
N PRO A 37 -38.46 -31.16 9.58
CA PRO A 37 -39.89 -31.31 9.82
C PRO A 37 -40.60 -29.95 9.76
N GLU A 38 -41.68 -29.88 8.99
CA GLU A 38 -42.46 -28.64 8.82
C GLU A 38 -43.43 -28.38 9.98
N ALA A 39 -43.94 -29.46 10.59
CA ALA A 39 -44.90 -29.43 11.68
C ALA A 39 -44.51 -30.37 12.81
N ASP A 40 -44.98 -30.06 14.01
CA ASP A 40 -44.80 -30.87 15.21
C ASP A 40 -45.72 -32.11 15.18
N ASP A 41 -45.20 -33.21 14.62
CA ASP A 41 -45.87 -34.52 14.55
C ASP A 41 -45.23 -35.54 15.50
N ALA A 42 -46.03 -36.46 16.05
CA ALA A 42 -45.58 -37.55 16.93
C ALA A 42 -44.60 -38.50 16.24
N ALA A 43 -44.61 -38.57 14.90
CA ALA A 43 -43.67 -39.36 14.10
C ALA A 43 -42.25 -38.77 14.02
N SER A 44 -42.06 -37.50 14.39
CA SER A 44 -40.76 -36.80 14.40
C SER A 44 -40.40 -36.19 15.76
N ARG A 45 -41.37 -36.04 16.68
CA ARG A 45 -41.18 -35.40 17.98
C ARG A 45 -40.31 -36.23 18.92
N ILE A 46 -39.24 -35.64 19.42
CA ILE A 46 -38.39 -36.20 20.48
C ILE A 46 -38.17 -35.15 21.56
N ARG A 47 -38.31 -35.53 22.83
CA ARG A 47 -37.95 -34.64 23.95
C ARG A 47 -36.45 -34.51 24.11
N ALA A 48 -35.97 -33.29 24.30
CA ALA A 48 -34.56 -33.00 24.54
C ALA A 48 -33.99 -33.74 25.77
N ASP A 49 -34.78 -33.89 26.84
CA ASP A 49 -34.37 -34.63 28.05
C ASP A 49 -34.11 -36.12 27.77
N LEU A 50 -34.82 -36.72 26.81
CA LEU A 50 -34.57 -38.10 26.40
C LEU A 50 -33.24 -38.21 25.65
N ILE A 51 -32.96 -37.28 24.73
CA ILE A 51 -31.67 -37.21 24.03
C ILE A 51 -30.53 -37.06 25.03
N ARG A 52 -30.64 -36.11 25.98
CA ARG A 52 -29.69 -35.93 27.07
C ARG A 52 -29.47 -37.22 27.85
N PHE A 53 -30.54 -37.90 28.26
CA PHE A 53 -30.47 -39.14 29.02
C PHE A 53 -29.75 -40.26 28.27
N LEU A 54 -30.00 -40.40 26.96
CA LEU A 54 -29.35 -41.38 26.10
C LEU A 54 -27.85 -41.09 25.92
N LEU A 55 -27.49 -39.81 25.69
CA LEU A 55 -26.10 -39.38 25.54
C LEU A 55 -25.26 -39.58 26.80
N LEU A 56 -25.86 -39.38 27.98
CA LEU A 56 -25.18 -39.55 29.27
C LEU A 56 -25.16 -41.01 29.76
N GLY A 57 -25.86 -41.92 29.07
CA GLY A 57 -25.94 -43.33 29.47
C GLY A 57 -26.62 -43.52 30.81
N GLY A 58 -27.80 -42.91 30.99
CA GLY A 58 -28.59 -43.05 32.23
C GLY A 58 -28.95 -44.51 32.58
N PRO A 59 -29.43 -44.79 33.80
CA PRO A 59 -29.75 -46.17 34.20
C PRO A 59 -30.87 -46.73 33.34
N ASP A 60 -30.72 -47.95 32.82
CA ASP A 60 -31.61 -48.58 31.83
C ASP A 60 -31.59 -47.95 30.41
N ALA A 61 -30.67 -47.01 30.12
CA ALA A 61 -30.46 -46.55 28.76
C ALA A 61 -29.90 -47.69 27.89
N PRO A 62 -30.39 -47.88 26.65
CA PRO A 62 -29.74 -48.78 25.70
C PRO A 62 -28.28 -48.37 25.48
N ARG A 63 -27.41 -49.36 25.27
CA ARG A 63 -26.00 -49.10 24.98
C ARG A 63 -25.90 -48.39 23.62
N MET A 64 -25.45 -47.14 23.63
CA MET A 64 -25.18 -46.37 22.42
C MET A 64 -24.01 -46.97 21.63
N HIS A 65 -24.16 -47.06 20.31
CA HIS A 65 -23.12 -47.53 19.40
C HIS A 65 -21.86 -46.64 19.46
N GLU A 66 -20.69 -47.19 19.10
CA GLU A 66 -19.41 -46.46 19.14
C GLU A 66 -19.35 -45.23 18.21
N LYS A 67 -20.28 -45.14 17.26
CA LYS A 67 -20.44 -44.05 16.29
C LYS A 67 -21.22 -42.84 16.84
N GLY A 68 -21.68 -42.93 18.09
CA GLY A 68 -22.47 -41.88 18.73
C GLY A 68 -23.92 -41.82 18.27
N LEU A 69 -24.56 -40.69 18.56
CA LEU A 69 -25.95 -40.41 18.18
C LEU A 69 -26.02 -39.93 16.74
N ARG A 70 -26.95 -40.46 15.95
CA ARG A 70 -27.11 -40.13 14.53
C ARG A 70 -28.58 -40.07 14.17
N LEU A 71 -29.17 -38.90 14.37
CA LEU A 71 -30.59 -38.65 14.24
C LEU A 71 -30.85 -37.66 13.10
N GLY A 72 -31.84 -37.97 12.26
CA GLY A 72 -32.27 -37.16 11.12
C GLY A 72 -33.76 -36.85 11.14
N GLY A 73 -34.15 -35.60 10.84
CA GLY A 73 -35.57 -35.24 10.65
C GLY A 73 -36.38 -35.13 11.94
N ALA A 74 -35.72 -34.92 13.08
CA ALA A 74 -36.39 -34.83 14.38
C ALA A 74 -36.89 -33.42 14.71
N TRP A 75 -38.05 -33.34 15.38
CA TRP A 75 -38.53 -32.14 16.06
C TRP A 75 -38.19 -32.26 17.54
N ILE A 76 -37.20 -31.49 18.00
CA ILE A 76 -36.66 -31.56 19.35
C ILE A 76 -37.37 -30.53 20.24
N THR A 77 -38.19 -31.03 21.17
CA THR A 77 -38.92 -30.19 22.12
C THR A 77 -38.08 -29.92 23.36
N ASP A 78 -38.34 -28.79 24.01
CA ASP A 78 -37.65 -28.34 25.22
C ASP A 78 -36.15 -28.05 25.01
N VAL A 79 -35.43 -27.74 26.09
CA VAL A 79 -34.01 -27.34 26.03
C VAL A 79 -33.12 -28.58 26.04
N LEU A 80 -32.33 -28.80 24.99
CA LEU A 80 -31.21 -29.76 25.04
C LEU A 80 -30.06 -29.15 25.82
N ASP A 81 -30.12 -29.34 27.13
CA ASP A 81 -29.04 -28.97 28.05
C ASP A 81 -28.01 -30.10 28.09
N LEU A 82 -26.75 -29.79 27.80
CA LEU A 82 -25.56 -30.62 27.96
C LEU A 82 -24.45 -29.81 28.69
N GLU A 83 -24.81 -28.77 29.43
CA GLU A 83 -23.87 -27.94 30.16
C GLU A 83 -23.01 -28.78 31.12
N GLY A 84 -21.70 -28.58 31.05
CA GLY A 84 -20.69 -29.29 31.86
C GLY A 84 -20.60 -30.80 31.60
N CYS A 85 -21.34 -31.33 30.63
CA CYS A 85 -21.41 -32.77 30.38
C CYS A 85 -20.22 -33.28 29.58
N ARG A 86 -19.90 -34.55 29.75
CA ARG A 86 -18.88 -35.25 28.96
C ARG A 86 -19.57 -36.35 28.15
N VAL A 87 -19.61 -36.16 26.84
CA VAL A 87 -20.20 -37.10 25.88
C VAL A 87 -19.10 -37.52 24.92
N PRO A 88 -18.29 -38.54 25.24
CA PRO A 88 -17.10 -38.92 24.46
C PRO A 88 -17.48 -39.70 23.19
N ARG A 89 -18.37 -39.12 22.38
CA ARG A 89 -18.93 -39.65 21.14
C ARG A 89 -19.36 -38.51 20.22
N ASP A 90 -19.61 -38.86 18.96
CA ASP A 90 -20.21 -37.96 17.99
C ASP A 90 -21.71 -37.74 18.30
N ILE A 91 -22.17 -36.53 18.07
CA ILE A 91 -23.58 -36.14 18.15
C ILE A 91 -23.99 -35.58 16.79
N GLY A 92 -24.73 -36.36 16.01
CA GLY A 92 -25.33 -35.94 14.76
C GLY A 92 -26.84 -35.75 14.92
N LEU A 93 -27.29 -34.51 14.75
CA LEU A 93 -28.68 -34.08 14.76
C LEU A 93 -28.92 -33.33 13.44
N LEU A 94 -29.14 -34.07 12.36
CA LEU A 94 -29.19 -33.54 10.99
C LEU A 94 -30.64 -33.26 10.58
N ASP A 95 -30.86 -32.18 9.83
CA ASP A 95 -32.20 -31.80 9.37
C ASP A 95 -33.23 -31.79 10.53
N CYS A 96 -32.80 -31.35 11.72
CA CYS A 96 -33.59 -31.31 12.94
C CYS A 96 -34.12 -29.90 13.20
N ARG A 97 -35.32 -29.78 13.78
CA ARG A 97 -35.84 -28.50 14.28
C ARG A 97 -35.83 -28.46 15.80
N PHE A 98 -35.41 -27.35 16.39
CA PHE A 98 -35.37 -27.16 17.84
C PHE A 98 -36.37 -26.10 18.29
N ASP A 99 -37.18 -26.39 19.30
CA ASP A 99 -38.07 -25.38 19.90
C ASP A 99 -37.31 -24.37 20.76
N SER A 100 -36.19 -24.79 21.35
CA SER A 100 -35.41 -24.00 22.30
C SER A 100 -33.92 -24.07 21.97
N THR A 101 -33.18 -23.04 22.42
CA THR A 101 -31.73 -22.96 22.17
C THR A 101 -31.01 -24.09 22.90
N PRO A 102 -30.32 -25.01 22.21
CA PRO A 102 -29.49 -26.01 22.87
C PRO A 102 -28.31 -25.36 23.62
N VAL A 103 -28.00 -25.92 24.79
CA VAL A 103 -26.98 -25.40 25.71
C VAL A 103 -25.89 -26.45 25.90
N LEU A 104 -24.69 -26.18 25.37
CA LEU A 104 -23.51 -27.05 25.45
C LEU A 104 -22.33 -26.33 26.13
N ARG A 105 -22.62 -25.41 27.05
CA ARG A 105 -21.59 -24.62 27.76
C ARG A 105 -20.64 -25.56 28.50
N SER A 106 -19.33 -25.39 28.30
CA SER A 106 -18.30 -26.21 28.96
C SER A 106 -18.48 -27.73 28.79
N ALA A 107 -19.22 -28.17 27.77
CA ALA A 107 -19.36 -29.58 27.45
C ALA A 107 -18.08 -30.13 26.78
N ILE A 108 -17.87 -31.44 26.82
CA ILE A 108 -16.77 -32.13 26.14
C ILE A 108 -17.39 -33.21 25.25
N LEU A 109 -17.14 -33.14 23.95
CA LEU A 109 -17.64 -34.10 22.96
C LEU A 109 -16.61 -34.42 21.87
N ASP A 110 -16.89 -35.41 21.03
CA ASP A 110 -16.03 -35.69 19.87
C ASP A 110 -16.41 -34.76 18.71
N THR A 111 -17.36 -35.13 17.85
CA THR A 111 -17.88 -34.28 16.75
C THR A 111 -19.31 -33.87 17.03
N LEU A 112 -19.70 -32.63 16.71
CA LEU A 112 -21.10 -32.20 16.71
C LEU A 112 -21.50 -31.82 15.28
N ALA A 113 -22.56 -32.45 14.78
CA ALA A 113 -23.12 -32.16 13.47
C ALA A 113 -24.58 -31.74 13.60
N LEU A 114 -24.87 -30.54 13.10
CA LEU A 114 -26.19 -29.89 13.04
C LEU A 114 -26.51 -29.47 11.60
N ASP A 115 -26.00 -30.22 10.62
CA ASP A 115 -26.17 -29.89 9.20
C ASP A 115 -27.67 -29.90 8.83
N GLY A 116 -28.11 -28.90 8.08
CA GLY A 116 -29.50 -28.74 7.61
C GLY A 116 -30.53 -28.41 8.70
N SER A 117 -30.10 -28.33 9.96
CA SER A 117 -31.00 -28.11 11.10
C SER A 117 -31.47 -26.65 11.23
N ASP A 118 -32.57 -26.44 11.96
CA ASP A 118 -33.17 -25.14 12.24
C ASP A 118 -33.21 -24.93 13.77
N LEU A 119 -32.53 -23.89 14.25
CA LEU A 119 -32.33 -23.62 15.67
C LEU A 119 -32.62 -22.15 16.02
N PRO A 120 -33.22 -21.87 17.19
CA PRO A 120 -33.43 -20.50 17.67
C PRO A 120 -32.15 -19.82 18.18
N GLY A 121 -31.05 -20.56 18.31
CA GLY A 121 -29.75 -20.10 18.79
C GLY A 121 -28.84 -21.28 19.13
N PHE A 122 -27.61 -21.03 19.58
CA PHE A 122 -26.70 -22.09 20.00
C PHE A 122 -25.75 -21.60 21.11
N ALA A 123 -25.85 -22.16 22.32
CA ALA A 123 -25.10 -21.68 23.48
C ALA A 123 -24.00 -22.67 23.91
N ALA A 124 -22.77 -22.48 23.43
CA ALA A 124 -21.66 -23.41 23.60
C ALA A 124 -20.34 -22.73 24.00
N ASP A 125 -20.43 -21.70 24.86
CA ASP A 125 -19.24 -21.07 25.42
C ASP A 125 -18.37 -22.11 26.16
N ARG A 126 -17.06 -22.12 25.87
CA ARG A 126 -16.06 -23.07 26.37
C ARG A 126 -16.33 -24.54 26.03
N LEU A 127 -17.11 -24.83 25.00
CA LEU A 127 -17.24 -26.18 24.46
C LEU A 127 -15.86 -26.74 24.05
N ASP A 128 -15.62 -28.02 24.32
CA ASP A 128 -14.43 -28.75 23.88
C ASP A 128 -14.85 -29.88 22.94
N ALA A 129 -14.91 -29.60 21.65
CA ALA A 129 -15.16 -30.57 20.60
C ALA A 129 -13.81 -31.11 20.10
N ARG A 130 -13.58 -32.43 20.25
CA ARG A 130 -12.31 -33.05 19.85
C ARG A 130 -12.16 -33.25 18.35
N GLY A 131 -13.29 -33.33 17.64
CA GLY A 131 -13.39 -33.36 16.19
C GLY A 131 -13.94 -32.05 15.66
N ASP A 132 -14.86 -32.14 14.70
CA ASP A 132 -15.41 -31.00 13.96
C ASP A 132 -16.69 -30.44 14.61
N LEU A 133 -16.97 -29.19 14.30
CA LEU A 133 -18.28 -28.56 14.48
C LEU A 133 -18.90 -28.31 13.11
N LEU A 134 -19.91 -29.10 12.74
CA LEU A 134 -20.53 -29.09 11.41
C LEU A 134 -21.90 -28.42 11.47
N PHE A 135 -22.03 -27.27 10.82
CA PHE A 135 -23.23 -26.44 10.74
C PHE A 135 -23.57 -26.13 9.27
N ARG A 136 -23.37 -27.08 8.35
CA ARG A 136 -23.61 -26.84 6.92
C ARG A 136 -25.09 -26.62 6.65
N ALA A 137 -25.43 -25.59 5.90
CA ALA A 137 -26.81 -25.22 5.57
C ALA A 137 -27.75 -25.09 6.79
N VAL A 138 -27.20 -24.85 7.99
CA VAL A 138 -28.01 -24.64 9.20
C VAL A 138 -28.73 -23.29 9.14
N HIS A 139 -29.91 -23.20 9.73
CA HIS A 139 -30.63 -21.95 9.96
C HIS A 139 -30.62 -21.63 11.44
N LEU A 140 -30.01 -20.50 11.81
CA LEU A 140 -29.88 -20.04 13.20
C LEU A 140 -30.57 -18.69 13.34
N HIS A 141 -31.71 -18.66 14.03
CA HIS A 141 -32.55 -17.46 14.20
C HIS A 141 -32.16 -16.60 15.40
N GLY A 142 -31.01 -16.86 16.00
CA GLY A 142 -30.52 -16.15 17.17
C GLY A 142 -29.01 -16.36 17.39
N PRO A 143 -28.50 -15.94 18.56
CA PRO A 143 -27.06 -15.86 18.80
C PRO A 143 -26.39 -17.23 18.88
N VAL A 144 -25.25 -17.35 18.20
CA VAL A 144 -24.30 -18.46 18.32
C VAL A 144 -23.16 -18.04 19.24
N GLN A 145 -23.02 -18.72 20.38
CA GLN A 145 -22.03 -18.41 21.41
C GLN A 145 -21.00 -19.54 21.50
N LEU A 146 -19.76 -19.24 21.12
CA LEU A 146 -18.61 -20.15 21.09
C LEU A 146 -17.38 -19.53 21.78
N ARG A 147 -17.57 -18.63 22.75
CA ARG A 147 -16.46 -17.91 23.38
C ARG A 147 -15.56 -18.89 24.13
N GLY A 148 -14.28 -18.86 23.79
CA GLY A 148 -13.27 -19.76 24.36
C GLY A 148 -13.51 -21.24 24.07
N ALA A 149 -14.33 -21.58 23.07
CA ALA A 149 -14.50 -22.97 22.64
C ALA A 149 -13.20 -23.50 22.00
N ARG A 150 -13.02 -24.82 22.04
CA ARG A 150 -11.94 -25.56 21.40
C ARG A 150 -12.54 -26.56 20.42
N VAL A 151 -12.05 -26.53 19.19
CA VAL A 151 -12.43 -27.42 18.10
C VAL A 151 -11.16 -28.11 17.62
N GLY A 152 -11.12 -29.43 17.78
CA GLY A 152 -9.96 -30.26 17.45
C GLY A 152 -9.83 -30.56 15.96
N GLY A 153 -10.88 -30.34 15.17
CA GLY A 153 -10.85 -30.31 13.71
C GLY A 153 -11.29 -28.96 13.16
N ASP A 154 -12.26 -28.97 12.24
CA ASP A 154 -12.76 -27.79 11.51
C ASP A 154 -14.04 -27.21 12.14
N LEU A 155 -14.20 -25.89 11.99
CA LEU A 155 -15.45 -25.18 12.26
C LEU A 155 -16.13 -24.85 10.93
N ILE A 156 -17.26 -25.49 10.62
CA ILE A 156 -17.87 -25.42 9.30
C ILE A 156 -19.27 -24.83 9.37
N PHE A 157 -19.49 -23.70 8.70
CA PHE A 157 -20.76 -22.99 8.52
C PHE A 157 -21.08 -22.78 7.03
N ASP A 158 -20.60 -23.67 6.15
CA ASP A 158 -20.84 -23.54 4.71
C ASP A 158 -22.33 -23.51 4.37
N GLY A 159 -22.76 -22.50 3.63
CA GLY A 159 -24.16 -22.29 3.26
C GLY A 159 -25.10 -22.00 4.44
N ALA A 160 -24.57 -21.78 5.64
CA ALA A 160 -25.38 -21.50 6.82
C ALA A 160 -26.03 -20.11 6.75
N THR A 161 -27.20 -19.97 7.37
CA THR A 161 -27.88 -18.69 7.55
C THR A 161 -27.96 -18.37 9.04
N LEU A 162 -27.23 -17.34 9.49
CA LEU A 162 -27.21 -16.88 10.87
C LEU A 162 -27.89 -15.50 10.94
N VAL A 163 -28.94 -15.37 11.74
CA VAL A 163 -29.77 -14.17 11.82
C VAL A 163 -29.91 -13.73 13.26
N ASN A 164 -29.26 -12.62 13.60
CA ASN A 164 -29.42 -11.91 14.85
C ASN A 164 -29.18 -10.40 14.63
N PRO A 165 -30.00 -9.69 13.82
CA PRO A 165 -29.68 -8.35 13.32
C PRO A 165 -29.53 -7.27 14.42
N SER A 166 -30.07 -7.50 15.61
CA SER A 166 -29.97 -6.58 16.75
C SER A 166 -28.65 -6.69 17.51
N ASP A 167 -27.83 -7.73 17.28
CA ASP A 167 -26.58 -7.98 17.99
C ASP A 167 -25.66 -8.87 17.12
N LEU A 168 -24.64 -9.52 17.70
CA LEU A 168 -23.76 -10.44 17.00
C LEU A 168 -24.46 -11.77 16.69
N ALA A 169 -24.41 -12.18 15.42
CA ALA A 169 -24.90 -13.48 14.99
C ALA A 169 -23.97 -14.61 15.46
N LEU A 170 -22.65 -14.43 15.34
CA LEU A 170 -21.64 -15.32 15.90
C LEU A 170 -20.71 -14.60 16.86
N ARG A 171 -20.62 -15.10 18.10
CA ARG A 171 -19.64 -14.69 19.12
C ARG A 171 -18.68 -15.83 19.42
N ALA A 172 -17.50 -15.77 18.84
CA ALA A 172 -16.45 -16.79 18.95
C ALA A 172 -15.11 -16.15 19.38
N GLU A 173 -15.18 -15.23 20.36
CA GLU A 173 -14.01 -14.61 20.96
C GLU A 173 -13.08 -15.68 21.56
N ARG A 174 -11.79 -15.59 21.23
CA ARG A 174 -10.74 -16.51 21.70
C ARG A 174 -11.03 -17.99 21.43
N ILE A 175 -11.84 -18.30 20.42
CA ILE A 175 -12.01 -19.67 19.95
C ILE A 175 -10.67 -20.24 19.47
N SER A 176 -10.43 -21.53 19.69
CA SER A 176 -9.28 -22.25 19.17
C SER A 176 -9.77 -23.36 18.25
N VAL A 177 -9.49 -23.23 16.95
CA VAL A 177 -9.79 -24.22 15.92
C VAL A 177 -8.46 -24.80 15.44
N ARG A 178 -8.27 -26.11 15.55
CA ARG A 178 -7.01 -26.75 15.10
C ARG A 178 -6.91 -26.79 13.58
N GLY A 179 -8.03 -27.02 12.89
CA GLY A 179 -8.13 -26.94 11.44
C GLY A 179 -8.55 -25.55 10.97
N SER A 180 -9.46 -25.52 9.99
CA SER A 180 -9.95 -24.30 9.33
C SER A 180 -11.32 -23.86 9.87
N ALA A 181 -11.61 -22.57 9.72
CA ALA A 181 -12.93 -22.00 9.94
C ALA A 181 -13.56 -21.62 8.60
N LEU A 182 -14.58 -22.35 8.17
CA LEU A 182 -15.18 -22.29 6.84
C LEU A 182 -16.58 -21.70 6.90
N PHE A 183 -16.82 -20.64 6.15
CA PHE A 183 -18.08 -19.89 6.05
C PHE A 183 -18.49 -19.70 4.57
N ARG A 184 -18.18 -20.68 3.71
CA ARG A 184 -18.36 -20.53 2.26
C ARG A 184 -19.83 -20.41 1.90
N GLY A 185 -20.21 -19.35 1.21
CA GLY A 185 -21.60 -19.06 0.86
C GLY A 185 -22.53 -18.82 2.06
N ALA A 186 -21.99 -18.59 3.26
CA ALA A 186 -22.80 -18.32 4.45
C ALA A 186 -23.45 -16.93 4.37
N THR A 187 -24.66 -16.80 4.91
CA THR A 187 -25.35 -15.52 5.09
C THR A 187 -25.42 -15.17 6.58
N VAL A 188 -24.80 -14.07 6.99
CA VAL A 188 -24.69 -13.67 8.40
C VAL A 188 -25.27 -12.26 8.58
N ARG A 189 -26.43 -12.16 9.21
CA ARG A 189 -27.08 -10.89 9.59
C ARG A 189 -26.89 -10.63 11.08
N GLY A 190 -26.10 -9.64 11.42
CA GLY A 190 -25.66 -9.37 12.80
C GLY A 190 -24.14 -9.48 12.98
N GLY A 191 -23.40 -9.94 11.97
CA GLY A 191 -21.93 -9.96 11.97
C GLY A 191 -21.27 -11.11 12.75
N LEU A 192 -19.96 -11.23 12.51
CA LEU A 192 -19.10 -12.34 12.92
C LEU A 192 -17.96 -11.81 13.80
N ALA A 193 -17.92 -12.19 15.08
CA ALA A 193 -16.86 -11.80 16.01
C ALA A 193 -15.98 -12.99 16.40
N LEU A 194 -14.72 -12.94 15.97
CA LEU A 194 -13.63 -13.90 16.24
C LEU A 194 -12.38 -13.24 16.86
N PRO A 195 -12.48 -12.21 17.74
CA PRO A 195 -11.28 -11.53 18.22
C PRO A 195 -10.43 -12.45 19.09
N GLY A 196 -9.11 -12.40 18.88
CA GLY A 196 -8.13 -13.22 19.60
C GLY A 196 -8.24 -14.72 19.33
N SER A 197 -8.93 -15.11 18.25
CA SER A 197 -9.05 -16.52 17.83
C SER A 197 -7.71 -17.10 17.40
N ARG A 198 -7.60 -18.43 17.47
CA ARG A 198 -6.49 -19.22 16.92
C ARG A 198 -7.06 -20.22 15.93
N ILE A 199 -6.65 -20.13 14.68
CA ILE A 199 -7.08 -21.00 13.58
C ILE A 199 -5.81 -21.61 12.97
N GLY A 200 -5.69 -22.94 13.04
CA GLY A 200 -4.50 -23.66 12.56
C GLY A 200 -4.45 -23.89 11.06
N GLY A 201 -5.57 -23.69 10.37
CA GLY A 201 -5.68 -23.63 8.91
C GLY A 201 -6.15 -22.26 8.45
N ASP A 202 -7.15 -22.26 7.57
CA ASP A 202 -7.65 -21.07 6.86
C ASP A 202 -8.89 -20.47 7.54
N LEU A 203 -9.09 -19.17 7.35
CA LEU A 203 -10.38 -18.50 7.51
C LEU A 203 -10.98 -18.26 6.13
N ASP A 204 -11.95 -19.08 5.75
CA ASP A 204 -12.55 -19.08 4.42
C ASP A 204 -13.97 -18.50 4.46
N LEU A 205 -14.18 -17.41 3.74
CA LEU A 205 -15.44 -16.67 3.59
C LEU A 205 -15.81 -16.52 2.11
N ILE A 206 -15.39 -17.45 1.24
CA ILE A 206 -15.68 -17.38 -0.21
C ILE A 206 -17.19 -17.27 -0.43
N GLY A 207 -17.61 -16.22 -1.15
CA GLY A 207 -19.03 -15.98 -1.48
C GLY A 207 -19.93 -15.71 -0.27
N ALA A 208 -19.37 -15.48 0.92
CA ALA A 208 -20.16 -15.17 2.11
C ALA A 208 -20.81 -13.77 2.02
N THR A 209 -21.99 -13.63 2.60
CA THR A 209 -22.68 -12.34 2.77
C THR A 209 -22.73 -11.98 4.24
N LEU A 210 -22.07 -10.89 4.63
CA LEU A 210 -22.03 -10.40 6.01
C LEU A 210 -22.71 -9.03 6.09
N GLU A 211 -23.72 -8.90 6.94
CA GLU A 211 -24.51 -7.67 7.11
C GLU A 211 -24.48 -7.22 8.56
N ARG A 212 -23.85 -6.07 8.81
CA ARG A 212 -23.95 -5.31 10.06
C ARG A 212 -23.61 -3.82 9.79
N PRO A 213 -24.51 -3.06 9.13
CA PRO A 213 -24.16 -1.77 8.51
C PRO A 213 -23.59 -0.71 9.45
N GLU A 214 -24.00 -0.72 10.72
CA GLU A 214 -23.65 0.30 11.73
C GLU A 214 -22.37 -0.05 12.52
N ASP A 215 -21.73 -1.20 12.25
CA ASP A 215 -20.59 -1.70 13.05
C ASP A 215 -19.75 -2.72 12.24
N ALA A 216 -18.87 -3.48 12.88
CA ALA A 216 -18.08 -4.52 12.26
C ALA A 216 -18.92 -5.75 11.92
N ALA A 217 -19.11 -6.00 10.63
CA ALA A 217 -19.70 -7.21 10.07
C ALA A 217 -18.75 -8.40 10.16
N LEU A 218 -17.44 -8.16 10.08
CA LEU A 218 -16.38 -9.12 10.39
C LEU A 218 -15.39 -8.49 11.36
N ASN A 219 -15.20 -9.12 12.51
CA ASN A 219 -14.15 -8.75 13.46
C ASN A 219 -13.30 -9.98 13.79
N ALA A 220 -12.09 -10.01 13.25
CA ALA A 220 -11.07 -11.02 13.54
C ALA A 220 -9.80 -10.36 14.13
N ASP A 221 -9.97 -9.29 14.92
CA ASP A 221 -8.87 -8.55 15.52
C ASP A 221 -8.02 -9.44 16.44
N SER A 222 -6.71 -9.26 16.38
CA SER A 222 -5.72 -10.03 17.17
C SER A 222 -5.78 -11.55 16.95
N ALA A 223 -6.43 -12.02 15.88
CA ALA A 223 -6.46 -13.43 15.54
C ALA A 223 -5.07 -13.94 15.10
N GLN A 224 -4.86 -15.24 15.24
CA GLN A 224 -3.70 -15.96 14.72
C GLN A 224 -4.22 -17.02 13.77
N ILE A 225 -3.94 -16.84 12.48
CA ILE A 225 -4.39 -17.70 11.39
C ILE A 225 -3.12 -18.22 10.74
N GLU A 226 -2.86 -19.52 10.82
CA GLU A 226 -1.62 -20.11 10.28
C GLU A 226 -1.67 -20.24 8.76
N GLY A 227 -2.86 -20.38 8.17
CA GLY A 227 -3.09 -20.38 6.73
C GLY A 227 -3.53 -19.03 6.17
N ASP A 228 -4.49 -19.09 5.25
CA ASP A 228 -4.98 -17.94 4.47
C ASP A 228 -6.23 -17.30 5.08
N VAL A 229 -6.44 -16.02 4.77
CA VAL A 229 -7.73 -15.34 4.94
C VAL A 229 -8.33 -15.11 3.56
N THR A 230 -9.35 -15.89 3.22
CA THR A 230 -9.96 -15.86 1.89
C THR A 230 -11.35 -15.26 1.93
N LEU A 231 -11.55 -14.15 1.22
CA LEU A 231 -12.79 -13.37 1.17
C LEU A 231 -13.31 -13.23 -0.27
N ARG A 232 -12.86 -14.11 -1.17
CA ARG A 232 -13.17 -14.03 -2.60
C ARG A 232 -14.68 -13.96 -2.85
N LEU A 233 -15.12 -13.03 -3.69
CA LEU A 233 -16.53 -12.82 -4.02
C LEU A 233 -17.45 -12.55 -2.82
N ALA A 234 -16.91 -12.31 -1.62
CA ALA A 234 -17.71 -12.00 -0.43
C ALA A 234 -18.36 -10.62 -0.56
N GLN A 235 -19.52 -10.47 0.06
CA GLN A 235 -20.28 -9.22 0.12
C GLN A 235 -20.38 -8.79 1.59
N ILE A 236 -19.75 -7.68 1.95
CA ILE A 236 -19.69 -7.18 3.33
C ILE A 236 -20.32 -5.79 3.40
N THR A 237 -21.39 -5.67 4.19
CA THR A 237 -22.01 -4.39 4.54
C THR A 237 -21.73 -4.08 6.00
N GLY A 238 -20.90 -3.07 6.26
CA GLY A 238 -20.28 -2.79 7.57
C GLY A 238 -18.76 -2.96 7.52
N ALA A 239 -18.09 -2.83 8.65
CA ALA A 239 -16.62 -2.93 8.73
C ALA A 239 -16.12 -4.39 8.70
N GLY A 240 -14.99 -4.61 8.01
CA GLY A 240 -14.15 -5.80 8.10
C GLY A 240 -12.83 -5.47 8.81
N SER A 241 -12.66 -5.95 10.05
CA SER A 241 -11.51 -5.63 10.90
C SER A 241 -10.64 -6.87 11.19
N LEU A 242 -9.35 -6.75 10.91
CA LEU A 242 -8.30 -7.74 11.24
C LEU A 242 -7.08 -7.01 11.83
N VAL A 243 -7.32 -6.10 12.77
CA VAL A 243 -6.28 -5.29 13.40
C VAL A 243 -5.36 -6.19 14.22
N THR A 244 -4.03 -6.02 14.09
CA THR A 244 -3.01 -6.82 14.79
C THR A 244 -3.09 -8.34 14.57
N THR A 245 -3.81 -8.75 13.53
CA THR A 245 -3.98 -10.16 13.16
C THR A 245 -2.72 -10.68 12.49
N ARG A 246 -2.31 -11.90 12.85
CA ARG A 246 -1.17 -12.60 12.24
C ARG A 246 -1.68 -13.68 11.30
N ILE A 247 -1.23 -13.64 10.06
CA ILE A 247 -1.68 -14.49 8.96
C ILE A 247 -0.42 -15.14 8.37
N GLY A 248 -0.39 -16.47 8.40
CA GLY A 248 0.74 -17.26 7.94
C GLY A 248 0.82 -17.38 6.42
N GLY A 249 -0.31 -17.22 5.72
CA GLY A 249 -0.39 -17.18 4.27
C GLY A 249 -0.89 -15.84 3.73
N ASP A 250 -1.85 -15.91 2.81
CA ASP A 250 -2.34 -14.81 1.98
C ASP A 250 -3.59 -14.13 2.57
N ILE A 251 -3.84 -12.90 2.12
CA ILE A 251 -5.13 -12.21 2.29
C ILE A 251 -5.73 -12.03 0.91
N ASP A 252 -6.82 -12.75 0.59
CA ASP A 252 -7.44 -12.72 -0.73
C ASP A 252 -8.79 -11.97 -0.74
N LEU A 253 -8.81 -10.74 -1.28
CA LEU A 253 -10.01 -9.93 -1.51
C LEU A 253 -10.45 -9.92 -2.99
N THR A 254 -10.08 -10.93 -3.78
CA THR A 254 -10.43 -11.02 -5.22
C THR A 254 -11.95 -10.99 -5.43
N GLY A 255 -12.44 -10.00 -6.18
CA GLY A 255 -13.87 -9.81 -6.46
C GLY A 255 -14.76 -9.53 -5.24
N THR A 256 -14.18 -9.18 -4.09
CA THR A 256 -14.92 -8.86 -2.87
C THR A 256 -15.55 -7.46 -2.96
N THR A 257 -16.77 -7.31 -2.48
CA THR A 257 -17.38 -5.99 -2.25
C THR A 257 -17.44 -5.72 -0.75
N VAL A 258 -16.87 -4.61 -0.31
CA VAL A 258 -17.00 -4.12 1.08
C VAL A 258 -17.56 -2.70 1.04
N SER A 259 -18.62 -2.45 1.81
CA SER A 259 -19.27 -1.14 1.89
C SER A 259 -19.47 -0.69 3.33
N HIS A 260 -18.77 0.39 3.70
CA HIS A 260 -18.95 1.12 4.95
C HIS A 260 -18.67 2.61 4.70
N PRO A 261 -19.60 3.31 4.01
CA PRO A 261 -19.35 4.64 3.45
C PRO A 261 -19.07 5.68 4.55
N GLY A 262 -18.04 6.50 4.36
CA GLY A 262 -17.64 7.55 5.31
C GLY A 262 -16.83 7.05 6.52
N GLU A 263 -16.81 5.74 6.76
CA GLU A 263 -16.11 5.07 7.85
C GLU A 263 -15.00 4.13 7.33
N ILE A 264 -14.39 3.34 8.21
CA ILE A 264 -13.39 2.33 7.84
C ILE A 264 -14.12 1.08 7.36
N ALA A 265 -13.98 0.78 6.08
CA ALA A 265 -14.54 -0.42 5.45
C ALA A 265 -13.68 -1.65 5.71
N VAL A 266 -12.36 -1.54 5.53
CA VAL A 266 -11.42 -2.63 5.77
C VAL A 266 -10.26 -2.13 6.63
N ASN A 267 -10.06 -2.76 7.78
CA ASN A 267 -9.00 -2.39 8.72
C ASN A 267 -8.01 -3.53 8.93
N LEU A 268 -6.84 -3.38 8.32
CA LEU A 268 -5.68 -4.28 8.46
C LEU A 268 -4.59 -3.60 9.30
N GLY A 269 -4.95 -2.67 10.17
CA GLY A 269 -4.00 -1.89 10.95
C GLY A 269 -3.08 -2.78 11.79
N ARG A 270 -1.75 -2.65 11.60
CA ARG A 270 -0.72 -3.45 12.28
C ARG A 270 -0.87 -4.97 12.11
N SER A 271 -1.60 -5.43 11.11
CA SER A 271 -1.66 -6.86 10.77
C SER A 271 -0.36 -7.31 10.10
N SER A 272 -0.12 -8.61 10.08
CA SER A 272 1.01 -9.19 9.37
C SER A 272 0.55 -10.40 8.56
N ALA A 273 0.72 -10.35 7.23
CA ALA A 273 0.57 -11.49 6.34
C ALA A 273 1.94 -11.85 5.76
N LYS A 274 2.36 -13.10 5.94
CA LYS A 274 3.63 -13.54 5.34
C LYS A 274 3.53 -13.68 3.83
N GLY A 275 2.33 -14.01 3.34
CA GLY A 275 2.00 -14.13 1.93
C GLY A 275 1.58 -12.82 1.27
N ALA A 276 0.89 -12.93 0.14
CA ALA A 276 0.43 -11.81 -0.65
C ALA A 276 -0.93 -11.26 -0.19
N PHE A 277 -1.13 -9.96 -0.42
CA PHE A 277 -2.42 -9.30 -0.35
C PHE A 277 -2.98 -9.14 -1.76
N PHE A 278 -4.13 -9.76 -2.04
CA PHE A 278 -4.79 -9.71 -3.33
C PHE A 278 -5.95 -8.71 -3.31
N LEU A 279 -5.97 -7.78 -4.27
CA LEU A 279 -7.06 -6.82 -4.49
C LEU A 279 -7.26 -6.62 -5.99
N ARG A 280 -8.05 -7.49 -6.62
CA ARG A 280 -8.18 -7.64 -8.08
C ARG A 280 -9.55 -8.17 -8.51
N GLU A 281 -9.77 -8.30 -9.82
CA GLU A 281 -10.99 -8.87 -10.43
C GLU A 281 -12.28 -8.19 -9.93
N ASP A 282 -12.42 -6.88 -10.17
CA ASP A 282 -13.60 -6.06 -9.80
C ASP A 282 -13.89 -5.96 -8.30
N ALA A 283 -12.89 -6.20 -7.44
CA ALA A 283 -13.01 -5.91 -6.02
C ALA A 283 -13.35 -4.43 -5.78
N LYS A 284 -14.30 -4.15 -4.87
CA LYS A 284 -14.81 -2.81 -4.61
C LYS A 284 -14.85 -2.52 -3.12
N ILE A 285 -14.13 -1.49 -2.71
CA ILE A 285 -14.11 -1.02 -1.32
C ILE A 285 -14.70 0.40 -1.28
N THR A 286 -15.89 0.52 -0.69
CA THR A 286 -16.57 1.81 -0.45
C THR A 286 -16.38 2.21 1.02
N GLY A 287 -15.54 3.22 1.26
CA GLY A 287 -15.06 3.59 2.59
C GLY A 287 -13.56 3.35 2.74
N VAL A 288 -13.00 3.65 3.92
CA VAL A 288 -11.54 3.67 4.12
C VAL A 288 -10.96 2.26 4.16
N LEU A 289 -9.95 1.99 3.32
CA LEU A 289 -9.02 0.86 3.44
C LEU A 289 -7.79 1.29 4.23
N SER A 290 -7.66 0.75 5.44
CA SER A 290 -6.51 1.01 6.30
C SER A 290 -5.54 -0.16 6.31
N LEU A 291 -4.33 0.06 5.78
CA LEU A 291 -3.16 -0.80 5.86
C LEU A 291 -2.10 -0.21 6.80
N SER A 292 -2.51 0.69 7.70
CA SER A 292 -1.59 1.45 8.53
C SER A 292 -0.75 0.55 9.44
N GLY A 293 0.57 0.59 9.28
CA GLY A 293 1.51 -0.23 10.04
C GLY A 293 1.46 -1.73 9.73
N SER A 294 0.76 -2.17 8.67
CA SER A 294 0.72 -3.59 8.29
C SER A 294 2.04 -4.04 7.64
N SER A 295 2.28 -5.36 7.66
CA SER A 295 3.39 -6.01 6.95
C SER A 295 2.83 -7.09 6.03
N LEU A 296 3.09 -6.98 4.74
CA LEU A 296 2.61 -7.89 3.70
C LEU A 296 3.81 -8.50 2.96
N GLY A 297 3.74 -9.77 2.56
CA GLY A 297 4.79 -10.40 1.75
C GLY A 297 4.87 -9.77 0.36
N ALA A 298 3.72 -9.61 -0.29
CA ALA A 298 3.59 -8.94 -1.58
C ALA A 298 2.21 -8.30 -1.74
N ILE A 299 2.05 -7.45 -2.76
CA ILE A 299 0.78 -6.90 -3.21
C ILE A 299 0.50 -7.41 -4.62
N VAL A 300 -0.68 -7.98 -4.83
CA VAL A 300 -1.20 -8.41 -6.13
C VAL A 300 -2.49 -7.63 -6.39
N ASP A 301 -2.43 -6.64 -7.28
CA ASP A 301 -3.50 -5.68 -7.40
C ASP A 301 -3.83 -5.25 -8.82
N ASP A 302 -5.10 -4.90 -9.02
CA ASP A 302 -5.57 -4.12 -10.16
C ASP A 302 -5.77 -2.66 -9.73
N PRO A 303 -5.24 -1.66 -10.47
CA PRO A 303 -5.31 -0.24 -10.08
C PRO A 303 -6.73 0.28 -9.80
N ASP A 304 -7.73 -0.26 -10.51
CA ASP A 304 -9.12 0.16 -10.41
C ASP A 304 -9.84 -0.39 -9.16
N CYS A 305 -9.26 -1.39 -8.48
CA CYS A 305 -9.86 -1.99 -7.28
C CYS A 305 -9.53 -1.23 -5.99
N TRP A 306 -8.57 -0.30 -6.04
CA TRP A 306 -8.24 0.55 -4.89
C TRP A 306 -9.34 1.58 -4.62
N PRO A 307 -9.61 1.93 -3.35
CA PRO A 307 -10.64 2.88 -3.00
C PRO A 307 -10.37 4.28 -3.56
N ALA A 308 -11.40 5.12 -3.48
CA ALA A 308 -11.35 6.49 -3.93
C ALA A 308 -10.30 7.33 -3.16
N LYS A 309 -9.93 8.47 -3.75
CA LYS A 309 -9.03 9.42 -3.10
C LYS A 309 -9.62 9.90 -1.77
N GLY A 310 -8.83 9.77 -0.71
CA GLY A 310 -9.21 10.07 0.66
C GLY A 310 -9.53 8.84 1.52
N ASP A 311 -9.72 7.69 0.87
CA ASP A 311 -10.16 6.44 1.50
C ASP A 311 -9.06 5.37 1.51
N LEU A 312 -7.80 5.76 1.30
CA LEU A 312 -6.64 4.86 1.38
C LEU A 312 -5.67 5.31 2.46
N TRP A 313 -5.21 4.38 3.30
CA TRP A 313 -4.19 4.64 4.31
C TRP A 313 -3.06 3.61 4.29
N LEU A 314 -1.85 4.06 3.94
CA LEU A 314 -0.65 3.22 3.81
C LEU A 314 0.48 3.63 4.77
N ASN A 315 0.22 4.51 5.74
CA ASN A 315 1.27 5.02 6.61
C ASN A 315 1.90 3.86 7.41
N ARG A 316 3.23 3.70 7.33
CA ARG A 316 3.99 2.60 7.93
C ARG A 316 3.63 1.20 7.40
N CYS A 317 2.82 1.10 6.34
CA CYS A 317 2.62 -0.15 5.61
C CYS A 317 3.96 -0.59 5.00
N GLN A 318 4.29 -1.86 5.16
CA GLN A 318 5.46 -2.51 4.57
C GLN A 318 4.98 -3.66 3.68
N TYR A 319 5.55 -3.77 2.50
CA TYR A 319 5.31 -4.83 1.54
C TYR A 319 6.60 -5.18 0.80
N GLY A 320 6.80 -6.45 0.46
CA GLY A 320 8.04 -6.93 -0.15
C GLY A 320 8.15 -6.68 -1.65
N ALA A 321 7.08 -6.91 -2.42
CA ALA A 321 7.07 -6.72 -3.87
C ALA A 321 5.66 -6.46 -4.40
N PHE A 322 5.56 -5.97 -5.63
CA PHE A 322 4.35 -6.02 -6.44
C PHE A 322 4.41 -7.23 -7.37
N LEU A 323 3.41 -8.10 -7.30
CA LEU A 323 3.30 -9.32 -8.09
C LEU A 323 2.06 -9.21 -8.99
N GLY A 324 2.26 -9.03 -10.29
CA GLY A 324 1.15 -8.74 -11.22
C GLY A 324 0.77 -7.25 -11.24
N GLY A 325 -0.03 -6.87 -12.23
CA GLY A 325 -0.46 -5.48 -12.42
C GLY A 325 0.63 -4.53 -12.93
N ALA A 326 0.40 -3.24 -12.70
CA ALA A 326 1.15 -2.16 -13.29
C ALA A 326 2.43 -1.81 -12.48
N LEU A 327 3.58 -1.82 -13.14
CA LEU A 327 4.91 -1.67 -12.53
C LEU A 327 5.54 -0.28 -12.73
N SER A 328 4.79 0.69 -13.29
CA SER A 328 5.33 2.02 -13.51
C SER A 328 5.35 2.86 -12.23
N ALA A 329 6.32 3.75 -12.13
CA ALA A 329 6.37 4.74 -11.04
C ALA A 329 5.14 5.67 -11.08
N ASP A 330 4.62 6.02 -12.25
CA ASP A 330 3.49 6.94 -12.39
C ASP A 330 2.21 6.37 -11.77
N GLU A 331 1.91 5.10 -12.05
CA GLU A 331 0.73 4.43 -11.49
C GLU A 331 0.85 4.24 -9.98
N ARG A 332 2.04 3.90 -9.48
CA ARG A 332 2.28 3.74 -8.04
C ARG A 332 2.32 5.09 -7.30
N LEU A 333 2.73 6.16 -7.97
CA LEU A 333 2.61 7.52 -7.44
C LEU A 333 1.15 7.99 -7.42
N ASP A 334 0.34 7.68 -8.44
CA ASP A 334 -1.10 7.91 -8.41
C ASP A 334 -1.75 7.18 -7.23
N TRP A 335 -1.44 5.90 -7.07
CA TRP A 335 -1.87 5.09 -5.93
C TRP A 335 -1.50 5.73 -4.57
N LEU A 336 -0.24 6.14 -4.37
CA LEU A 336 0.17 6.85 -3.15
C LEU A 336 -0.53 8.20 -2.97
N SER A 337 -0.89 8.89 -4.06
CA SER A 337 -1.57 10.19 -4.05
C SER A 337 -3.04 10.12 -3.63
N ARG A 338 -3.62 8.90 -3.55
CA ARG A 338 -4.97 8.67 -3.02
C ARG A 338 -5.06 8.89 -1.52
N GLN A 339 -3.94 8.93 -0.80
CA GLN A 339 -3.90 9.25 0.62
C GLN A 339 -4.18 10.74 0.86
N THR A 340 -4.84 11.07 1.98
CA THR A 340 -5.11 12.45 2.42
C THR A 340 -4.53 12.71 3.82
N PRO A 341 -3.22 12.97 3.93
CA PRO A 341 -2.56 13.28 5.20
C PRO A 341 -3.22 14.45 5.94
N GLU A 342 -3.79 15.42 5.21
CA GLU A 342 -4.39 16.63 5.76
C GLU A 342 -5.59 16.33 6.67
N ARG A 343 -6.32 15.24 6.41
CA ARG A 343 -7.44 14.78 7.26
C ARG A 343 -6.97 14.44 8.68
N TRP A 344 -5.67 14.21 8.86
CA TRP A 344 -5.04 13.76 10.09
C TRP A 344 -4.05 14.78 10.67
N GLY A 345 -4.11 16.03 10.21
CA GLY A 345 -3.26 17.11 10.70
C GLY A 345 -1.80 17.03 10.23
N GLU A 346 -1.51 16.18 9.25
CA GLU A 346 -0.19 16.03 8.66
C GLU A 346 -0.16 16.64 7.25
N ASP A 347 0.93 17.31 6.88
CA ASP A 347 1.05 17.93 5.56
C ASP A 347 1.51 16.93 4.48
N PHE A 348 2.29 15.92 4.88
CA PHE A 348 2.92 14.96 3.98
C PHE A 348 3.50 13.78 4.77
N TRP A 349 3.35 12.55 4.27
CA TRP A 349 4.00 11.36 4.81
C TRP A 349 5.15 10.92 3.89
N PRO A 350 6.43 11.10 4.30
CA PRO A 350 7.57 10.67 3.48
C PRO A 350 7.72 9.16 3.38
N GLN A 351 7.40 8.43 4.46
CA GLN A 351 7.69 7.00 4.59
C GLN A 351 7.07 6.13 3.48
N PRO A 352 5.80 6.29 3.05
CA PRO A 352 5.25 5.48 1.97
C PRO A 352 6.01 5.60 0.64
N TYR A 353 6.57 6.79 0.35
CA TYR A 353 7.37 7.03 -0.85
C TYR A 353 8.78 6.45 -0.73
N GLU A 354 9.38 6.49 0.46
CA GLU A 354 10.67 5.86 0.73
C GLU A 354 10.57 4.34 0.60
N HIS A 355 9.52 3.76 1.17
CA HIS A 355 9.25 2.33 1.10
C HIS A 355 9.03 1.88 -0.35
N LEU A 356 8.20 2.58 -1.12
CA LEU A 356 7.99 2.28 -2.54
C LEU A 356 9.31 2.33 -3.34
N ALA A 357 10.15 3.34 -3.07
CA ALA A 357 11.45 3.45 -3.73
C ALA A 357 12.42 2.33 -3.34
N GLN A 358 12.37 1.86 -2.09
CA GLN A 358 13.14 0.70 -1.65
C GLN A 358 12.68 -0.55 -2.41
N VAL A 359 11.38 -0.82 -2.47
CA VAL A 359 10.80 -1.97 -3.19
C VAL A 359 11.18 -1.96 -4.66
N PHE A 360 11.07 -0.83 -5.36
CA PHE A 360 11.54 -0.72 -6.74
C PHE A 360 13.04 -1.02 -6.88
N GLY A 361 13.86 -0.59 -5.91
CA GLY A 361 15.28 -0.91 -5.88
C GLY A 361 15.56 -2.40 -5.70
N GLU A 362 14.86 -3.07 -4.78
CA GLU A 362 14.98 -4.50 -4.54
C GLU A 362 14.50 -5.34 -5.73
N MET A 363 13.51 -4.85 -6.48
CA MET A 363 13.03 -5.44 -7.72
C MET A 363 13.93 -5.13 -8.94
N GLY A 364 14.95 -4.26 -8.81
CA GLY A 364 15.86 -3.89 -9.90
C GLY A 364 15.37 -2.77 -10.83
N HIS A 365 14.27 -2.09 -10.50
CA HIS A 365 13.69 -0.98 -11.26
C HIS A 365 14.29 0.38 -10.83
N ASP A 366 15.54 0.61 -11.20
CA ASP A 366 16.30 1.79 -10.77
C ASP A 366 15.80 3.14 -11.33
N GLU A 367 15.20 3.13 -12.51
CA GLU A 367 14.57 4.33 -13.09
C GLU A 367 13.36 4.75 -12.25
N GLU A 368 12.54 3.76 -11.87
CA GLU A 368 11.27 3.97 -11.19
C GLU A 368 11.52 4.40 -9.74
N ARG A 369 12.51 3.76 -9.09
CA ARG A 369 13.05 4.20 -7.81
C ARG A 369 13.46 5.66 -7.81
N ARG A 370 14.20 6.11 -8.83
CA ARG A 370 14.63 7.51 -8.95
C ARG A 370 13.41 8.42 -9.12
N HIS A 371 12.44 8.03 -9.93
CA HIS A 371 11.24 8.82 -10.18
C HIS A 371 10.43 9.05 -8.90
N VAL A 372 10.18 7.98 -8.12
CA VAL A 372 9.47 8.07 -6.84
C VAL A 372 10.19 9.00 -5.85
N LEU A 373 11.52 8.89 -5.76
CA LEU A 373 12.31 9.73 -4.85
C LEU A 373 12.34 11.21 -5.28
N MET A 374 12.27 11.49 -6.59
CA MET A 374 12.11 12.87 -7.08
C MET A 374 10.76 13.46 -6.68
N GLU A 375 9.66 12.72 -6.84
CA GLU A 375 8.34 13.22 -6.47
C GLU A 375 8.19 13.35 -4.95
N LYS A 376 8.78 12.44 -4.16
CA LYS A 376 8.90 12.58 -2.71
C LYS A 376 9.54 13.91 -2.32
N GLU A 377 10.69 14.24 -2.92
CA GLU A 377 11.44 15.46 -2.61
C GLU A 377 10.66 16.71 -3.02
N ARG A 378 9.96 16.66 -4.15
CA ARG A 378 9.07 17.73 -4.63
C ARG A 378 7.92 17.99 -3.64
N LEU A 379 7.25 16.93 -3.17
CA LEU A 379 6.13 17.02 -2.21
C LEU A 379 6.59 17.46 -0.83
N SER A 380 7.69 16.89 -0.31
CA SER A 380 8.31 17.29 0.95
C SER A 380 8.65 18.79 0.99
N ARG A 381 9.27 19.30 -0.08
CA ARG A 381 9.57 20.74 -0.22
C ARG A 381 8.32 21.59 -0.33
N ARG A 382 7.29 21.14 -1.06
CA ARG A 382 5.96 21.81 -1.11
C ARG A 382 5.36 21.93 0.29
N ALA A 383 5.35 20.85 1.07
CA ALA A 383 4.87 20.84 2.45
C ALA A 383 5.69 21.77 3.35
N ARG A 384 7.03 21.73 3.26
CA ARG A 384 7.90 22.68 3.98
C ARG A 384 7.59 24.14 3.65
N ARG A 385 7.37 24.46 2.37
CA ARG A 385 7.01 25.82 1.94
C ARG A 385 5.63 26.27 2.45
N LYS A 386 4.66 25.37 2.56
CA LYS A 386 3.34 25.69 3.14
C LYS A 386 3.46 26.09 4.63
N ARG A 387 4.36 25.45 5.37
CA ARG A 387 4.64 25.78 6.79
C ARG A 387 5.34 27.13 7.00
N MET A 388 5.95 27.70 5.97
CA MET A 388 6.70 28.97 6.07
C MET A 388 5.76 30.17 6.06
N GLN A 389 5.63 30.83 7.21
CA GLN A 389 4.80 32.03 7.37
C GLN A 389 5.40 33.29 6.71
N ASN A 390 6.73 33.41 6.66
CA ASN A 390 7.40 34.58 6.07
C ASN A 390 7.38 34.53 4.52
N PRO A 391 6.75 35.50 3.84
CA PRO A 391 6.60 35.48 2.39
C PRO A 391 7.94 35.60 1.64
N ILE A 392 8.90 36.38 2.15
CA ILE A 392 10.22 36.54 1.52
C ILE A 392 10.98 35.21 1.57
N MET A 393 11.00 34.56 2.73
CA MET A 393 11.66 33.27 2.91
C MET A 393 11.00 32.17 2.07
N ARG A 394 9.67 32.20 1.95
CA ARG A 394 8.91 31.28 1.09
C ARG A 394 9.30 31.44 -0.39
N THR A 395 9.44 32.67 -0.87
CA THR A 395 9.89 32.96 -2.25
C THR A 395 11.33 32.51 -2.47
N LEU A 396 12.24 32.78 -1.52
CA LEU A 396 13.64 32.35 -1.60
C LEU A 396 13.78 30.81 -1.62
N LEU A 397 12.98 30.11 -0.82
CA LEU A 397 12.95 28.65 -0.83
C LEU A 397 12.40 28.11 -2.15
N TRP A 398 11.34 28.72 -2.68
CA TRP A 398 10.79 28.34 -3.98
C TRP A 398 11.81 28.51 -5.12
N THR A 399 12.53 29.64 -5.18
CA THR A 399 13.55 29.87 -6.22
C THR A 399 14.69 28.86 -6.10
N LYS A 400 15.18 28.61 -4.89
CA LYS A 400 16.20 27.57 -4.64
C LYS A 400 15.71 26.19 -5.10
N ASP A 401 14.50 25.80 -4.73
CA ASP A 401 13.91 24.50 -5.07
C ASP A 401 13.69 24.36 -6.58
N ALA A 402 13.30 25.43 -7.27
CA ALA A 402 13.13 25.46 -8.71
C ALA A 402 14.47 25.28 -9.44
N VAL A 403 15.52 26.00 -9.02
CA VAL A 403 16.86 25.88 -9.60
C VAL A 403 17.37 24.44 -9.46
N ILE A 404 17.28 23.85 -8.26
CA ILE A 404 17.75 22.48 -8.01
C ILE A 404 16.92 21.45 -8.83
N GLY A 405 15.61 21.62 -8.90
CA GLY A 405 14.73 20.75 -9.67
C GLY A 405 15.06 20.75 -11.17
N VAL A 406 15.23 21.92 -11.76
CA VAL A 406 15.50 22.08 -13.22
C VAL A 406 16.92 21.65 -13.60
N THR A 407 17.91 21.91 -12.75
CA THR A 407 19.32 21.64 -13.08
C THR A 407 19.75 20.21 -12.81
N THR A 408 19.18 19.55 -11.80
CA THR A 408 19.67 18.24 -11.33
C THR A 408 18.57 17.22 -11.05
N GLY A 409 17.29 17.55 -11.28
CA GLY A 409 16.18 16.69 -10.89
C GLY A 409 16.22 16.36 -9.39
N TYR A 410 16.45 17.38 -8.55
CA TYR A 410 16.65 17.20 -7.11
C TYR A 410 17.83 16.29 -6.73
N GLY A 411 18.90 16.32 -7.53
CA GLY A 411 20.11 15.50 -7.34
C GLY A 411 20.00 14.05 -7.85
N ARG A 412 18.90 13.69 -8.53
CA ARG A 412 18.64 12.33 -9.03
C ARG A 412 18.95 12.14 -10.52
N LEU A 413 19.14 13.23 -11.27
CA LEU A 413 19.43 13.24 -12.72
C LEU A 413 20.67 14.09 -13.03
N PRO A 414 21.90 13.59 -12.76
CA PRO A 414 23.13 14.38 -12.94
C PRO A 414 23.41 14.75 -14.41
N LEU A 415 22.89 13.99 -15.38
CA LEU A 415 23.03 14.28 -16.80
C LEU A 415 22.39 15.60 -17.22
N LEU A 416 21.36 16.07 -16.50
CA LEU A 416 20.75 17.38 -16.76
C LEU A 416 21.76 18.52 -16.57
N ALA A 417 22.65 18.42 -15.58
CA ALA A 417 23.67 19.45 -15.35
C ALA A 417 24.63 19.55 -16.56
N ILE A 418 24.97 18.42 -17.19
CA ILE A 418 25.78 18.40 -18.42
C ILE A 418 25.02 19.07 -19.57
N ILE A 419 23.73 18.79 -19.74
CA ILE A 419 22.91 19.44 -20.76
C ILE A 419 22.91 20.96 -20.55
N TRP A 420 22.75 21.44 -19.32
CA TRP A 420 22.82 22.87 -19.00
C TRP A 420 24.21 23.47 -19.26
N ILE A 421 25.29 22.73 -18.98
CA ILE A 421 26.66 23.16 -19.32
C ILE A 421 26.82 23.29 -20.85
N VAL A 422 26.31 22.34 -21.63
CA VAL A 422 26.36 22.37 -23.10
C VAL A 422 25.53 23.53 -23.66
N LEU A 423 24.33 23.77 -23.11
CA LEU A 423 23.50 24.91 -23.49
C LEU A 423 24.20 26.24 -23.16
N LEU A 424 24.74 26.37 -21.95
CA LEU A 424 25.49 27.55 -21.52
C LEU A 424 26.73 27.78 -22.42
N TRP A 425 27.41 26.70 -22.81
CA TRP A 425 28.54 26.73 -23.74
C TRP A 425 28.12 27.21 -25.12
N ALA A 426 27.04 26.65 -25.68
CA ALA A 426 26.53 27.01 -27.01
C ALA A 426 26.05 28.47 -27.05
N THR A 427 25.35 28.93 -25.99
CA THR A 427 24.94 30.33 -25.85
C THR A 427 26.15 31.26 -25.81
N GLY A 428 27.17 30.94 -25.00
CA GLY A 428 28.41 31.73 -24.95
C GLY A 428 29.15 31.74 -26.29
N ALA A 429 29.28 30.58 -26.95
CA ALA A 429 29.94 30.48 -28.25
C ALA A 429 29.23 31.35 -29.31
N GLY A 430 27.89 31.32 -29.35
CA GLY A 430 27.10 32.17 -30.23
C GLY A 430 27.28 33.67 -29.93
N LEU A 431 27.24 34.06 -28.66
CA LEU A 431 27.39 35.46 -28.24
C LEU A 431 28.79 36.00 -28.55
N TYR A 432 29.84 35.22 -28.32
CA TYR A 432 31.22 35.60 -28.62
C TYR A 432 31.50 35.64 -30.13
N ALA A 433 30.92 34.71 -30.91
CA ALA A 433 31.02 34.74 -32.36
C ALA A 433 30.32 35.98 -32.95
N TRP A 434 29.13 36.32 -32.43
CA TRP A 434 28.43 37.55 -32.80
C TRP A 434 29.26 38.80 -32.45
N LEU A 435 29.90 38.82 -31.28
CA LEU A 435 30.73 39.96 -30.87
C LEU A 435 31.99 40.12 -31.75
N ASP A 436 32.60 39.01 -32.19
CA ASP A 436 33.73 39.04 -33.13
C ASP A 436 33.29 39.49 -34.53
N HIS A 437 32.12 39.05 -35.00
CA HIS A 437 31.53 39.53 -36.25
C HIS A 437 31.33 41.06 -36.22
N GLU A 438 30.87 41.61 -35.10
CA GLU A 438 30.73 43.06 -34.85
C GLU A 438 32.08 43.77 -34.64
N GLN A 439 33.21 43.07 -34.79
CA GLN A 439 34.57 43.57 -34.59
C GLN A 439 34.73 44.26 -33.21
N ALA A 440 34.06 43.72 -32.19
CA ALA A 440 34.04 44.24 -30.82
C ALA A 440 34.82 43.35 -29.84
N MET A 441 35.71 42.51 -30.38
CA MET A 441 36.73 41.76 -29.64
C MET A 441 38.06 42.51 -29.66
N ARG A 442 38.82 42.42 -28.58
CA ARG A 442 40.17 42.99 -28.48
C ARG A 442 41.17 42.00 -27.88
N PRO A 443 42.47 42.17 -28.15
CA PRO A 443 43.53 41.52 -27.41
C PRO A 443 43.38 41.77 -25.90
N ASN A 444 43.60 40.74 -25.09
CA ASN A 444 43.58 40.85 -23.62
C ASN A 444 44.99 41.00 -23.02
N ALA A 445 46.05 40.72 -23.80
CA ALA A 445 47.43 40.83 -23.34
C ALA A 445 47.82 42.31 -23.10
N PRO A 446 48.25 42.69 -21.87
CA PRO A 446 48.63 44.09 -21.57
C PRO A 446 49.76 44.64 -22.42
N VAL A 447 50.68 43.77 -22.87
CA VAL A 447 51.80 44.12 -23.75
C VAL A 447 51.27 44.61 -25.09
N VAL A 448 50.35 43.86 -25.72
CA VAL A 448 49.74 44.22 -27.00
C VAL A 448 48.90 45.48 -26.88
N LEU A 449 48.15 45.63 -25.79
CA LEU A 449 47.29 46.81 -25.58
C LEU A 449 48.06 48.14 -25.49
N ARG A 450 49.36 48.10 -25.21
CA ARG A 450 50.24 49.30 -25.15
C ARG A 450 51.17 49.40 -26.35
N ALA A 451 51.18 48.41 -27.22
CA ALA A 451 52.09 48.36 -28.34
C ALA A 451 51.66 49.37 -29.43
N PRO A 452 52.60 50.09 -30.07
CA PRO A 452 52.29 51.09 -31.10
C PRO A 452 51.37 50.55 -32.20
N GLU A 453 51.56 49.31 -32.64
CA GLU A 453 50.78 48.65 -33.69
C GLU A 453 49.30 48.47 -33.32
N TRP A 454 48.96 48.32 -32.04
CA TRP A 454 47.56 48.29 -31.58
C TRP A 454 47.00 49.70 -31.36
N VAL A 455 47.79 50.57 -30.72
CA VAL A 455 47.36 51.93 -30.34
C VAL A 455 47.13 52.79 -31.59
N LEU A 456 48.04 52.76 -32.56
CA LEU A 456 47.92 53.53 -33.79
C LEU A 456 46.81 53.01 -34.71
N CYS A 457 46.39 51.74 -34.57
CA CYS A 457 45.19 51.23 -35.24
C CYS A 457 43.88 51.79 -34.65
N ALA A 458 43.91 52.51 -33.52
CA ALA A 458 42.74 53.27 -33.05
C ALA A 458 42.52 54.58 -33.81
N VAL A 459 43.53 55.01 -34.58
CA VAL A 459 43.59 56.34 -35.22
C VAL A 459 43.67 56.15 -36.73
N THR A 460 42.90 56.95 -37.46
CA THR A 460 42.86 56.95 -38.93
C THR A 460 44.13 57.50 -39.54
N GLN A 461 44.53 56.96 -40.70
CA GLN A 461 45.63 57.53 -41.50
C GLN A 461 45.36 59.01 -41.79
N GLY A 462 46.39 59.85 -41.69
CA GLY A 462 46.30 61.30 -41.72
C GLY A 462 46.23 61.97 -40.34
N ASP A 463 45.74 61.28 -39.31
CA ASP A 463 45.71 61.81 -37.94
C ASP A 463 46.96 61.36 -37.16
N ARG A 464 47.50 62.25 -36.31
CA ARG A 464 48.68 61.96 -35.47
C ARG A 464 48.28 61.71 -34.03
N GLN A 465 48.92 60.72 -33.42
CA GLN A 465 48.77 60.40 -32.00
C GLN A 465 50.14 60.39 -31.30
N SER A 466 50.20 61.06 -30.15
CA SER A 466 51.37 61.02 -29.28
C SER A 466 51.43 59.70 -28.52
N LEU A 467 52.53 58.96 -28.69
CA LEU A 467 52.81 57.73 -27.97
C LEU A 467 53.77 58.02 -26.82
N SER A 468 53.22 58.15 -25.60
CA SER A 468 54.00 58.42 -24.39
C SER A 468 55.06 57.35 -24.09
N SER A 469 54.85 56.12 -24.53
CA SER A 469 55.80 55.01 -24.39
C SER A 469 57.05 55.14 -25.27
N VAL A 470 56.97 55.89 -26.37
CA VAL A 470 58.05 56.04 -27.36
C VAL A 470 58.54 57.49 -27.45
N GLY A 471 57.87 58.43 -26.77
CA GLY A 471 58.23 59.84 -26.76
C GLY A 471 58.13 60.52 -28.13
N ALA A 472 57.28 59.99 -29.02
CA ALA A 472 57.15 60.44 -30.40
C ALA A 472 55.69 60.49 -30.85
N GLU A 473 55.37 61.45 -31.72
CA GLU A 473 54.10 61.45 -32.46
C GLU A 473 54.23 60.59 -33.70
N ARG A 474 53.27 59.68 -33.89
CA ARG A 474 53.18 58.83 -35.07
C ARG A 474 51.81 58.96 -35.71
N GLU A 475 51.76 58.71 -37.00
CA GLU A 475 50.52 58.70 -37.78
C GLU A 475 49.71 57.42 -37.49
N GLY A 476 48.38 57.55 -37.52
CA GLY A 476 47.46 56.44 -37.40
C GLY A 476 47.62 55.39 -38.51
N LEU A 477 47.30 54.14 -38.19
CA LEU A 477 47.46 53.00 -39.11
C LEU A 477 46.14 52.52 -39.73
N ALA A 478 44.99 52.93 -39.17
CA ALA A 478 43.68 52.47 -39.63
C ALA A 478 43.26 53.16 -40.93
N LEU A 479 42.77 52.38 -41.89
CA LEU A 479 42.13 52.94 -43.07
C LEU A 479 40.82 53.65 -42.69
N PRO A 480 40.35 54.65 -43.45
CA PRO A 480 39.07 55.31 -43.19
C PRO A 480 37.91 54.30 -43.09
N GLY A 481 37.22 54.26 -41.94
CA GLY A 481 36.13 53.31 -41.67
C GLY A 481 36.56 51.90 -41.25
N GLU A 482 37.87 51.60 -41.20
CA GLU A 482 38.40 50.33 -40.69
C GLU A 482 38.32 50.28 -39.16
N THR A 483 37.89 49.14 -38.61
CA THR A 483 37.87 48.97 -37.15
C THR A 483 39.28 48.71 -36.63
N GLN A 484 39.56 49.13 -35.39
CA GLN A 484 40.88 48.96 -34.77
C GLN A 484 41.38 47.50 -34.80
N ILE A 485 40.50 46.54 -34.57
CA ILE A 485 40.86 45.12 -34.61
C ILE A 485 41.13 44.62 -36.03
N ALA A 486 40.41 45.10 -37.04
CA ALA A 486 40.67 44.77 -38.44
C ALA A 486 42.03 45.32 -38.88
N CYS A 487 42.34 46.57 -38.52
CA CYS A 487 43.66 47.17 -38.75
C CYS A 487 44.77 46.36 -38.07
N TYR A 488 44.59 45.97 -36.80
CA TYR A 488 45.60 45.19 -36.08
C TYR A 488 45.83 43.82 -36.72
N ARG A 489 44.78 43.10 -37.12
CA ARG A 489 44.88 41.79 -37.78
C ARG A 489 45.66 41.84 -39.12
N ARG A 490 45.78 43.01 -39.74
CA ARG A 490 46.57 43.26 -40.95
C ARG A 490 48.05 43.53 -40.67
N GLN A 491 48.41 43.89 -39.44
CA GLN A 491 49.81 44.16 -39.07
C GLN A 491 50.63 42.86 -38.99
N PRO A 492 51.90 42.85 -39.43
CA PRO A 492 52.74 41.65 -39.37
C PRO A 492 52.97 41.17 -37.93
N GLU A 493 52.99 42.07 -36.95
CA GLU A 493 53.13 41.76 -35.53
C GLU A 493 51.96 40.92 -34.99
N ALA A 494 50.76 41.06 -35.59
CA ALA A 494 49.58 40.28 -35.21
C ALA A 494 49.60 38.84 -35.76
N ALA A 495 50.50 38.51 -36.70
CA ALA A 495 50.55 37.18 -37.32
C ALA A 495 50.89 36.06 -36.31
N ALA A 496 51.66 36.38 -35.27
CA ALA A 496 52.00 35.46 -34.18
C ALA A 496 50.93 35.41 -33.07
N TYR A 497 49.91 36.29 -33.13
CA TYR A 497 48.85 36.32 -32.13
C TYR A 497 47.83 35.21 -32.37
N PRO A 498 47.43 34.42 -31.34
CA PRO A 498 46.52 33.30 -31.53
C PRO A 498 45.19 33.72 -32.16
N LYS A 499 44.72 32.96 -33.16
CA LYS A 499 43.42 33.20 -33.79
C LYS A 499 42.30 33.07 -32.76
N PHE A 500 41.33 33.96 -32.87
CA PHE A 500 40.15 33.94 -32.03
C PHE A 500 39.28 32.72 -32.34
N ASN A 501 38.85 32.01 -31.30
CA ASN A 501 37.87 30.93 -31.40
C ASN A 501 36.79 31.12 -30.33
N ALA A 502 35.59 31.52 -30.77
CA ALA A 502 34.46 31.80 -29.89
C ALA A 502 34.03 30.60 -29.04
N ALA A 503 34.03 29.40 -29.61
CA ALA A 503 33.66 28.17 -28.90
C ALA A 503 34.67 27.85 -27.78
N MET A 504 35.96 28.00 -28.07
CA MET A 504 37.02 27.77 -27.07
C MET A 504 37.06 28.88 -26.01
N LEU A 505 36.78 30.14 -26.36
CA LEU A 505 36.59 31.21 -25.37
C LEU A 505 35.42 30.89 -24.42
N SER A 506 34.33 30.31 -24.94
CA SER A 506 33.19 29.87 -24.14
C SER A 506 33.54 28.71 -23.19
N VAL A 507 34.33 27.74 -23.64
CA VAL A 507 34.83 26.66 -22.77
C VAL A 507 35.71 27.24 -21.65
N ASP A 508 36.64 28.14 -21.99
CA ASP A 508 37.55 28.80 -21.04
C ASP A 508 36.79 29.59 -19.96
N ALA A 509 35.67 30.23 -20.35
CA ALA A 509 34.81 30.93 -19.41
C ALA A 509 34.10 29.97 -18.45
N ILE A 510 33.60 28.83 -18.93
CA ILE A 510 32.88 27.85 -18.10
C ILE A 510 33.82 27.10 -17.15
N VAL A 511 35.02 26.76 -17.62
CA VAL A 511 36.04 26.03 -16.84
C VAL A 511 37.32 26.87 -16.76
N PRO A 512 37.38 27.83 -15.81
CA PRO A 512 38.57 28.63 -15.60
C PRO A 512 39.79 27.74 -15.31
N GLY A 513 40.85 27.89 -16.09
CA GLY A 513 42.09 27.13 -15.90
C GLY A 513 42.20 25.84 -16.71
N LEU A 514 41.25 25.52 -17.61
CA LEU A 514 41.41 24.42 -18.58
C LEU A 514 42.64 24.58 -19.49
N GLY A 515 43.13 25.82 -19.63
CA GLY A 515 44.41 26.11 -20.27
C GLY A 515 44.36 26.18 -21.79
N ASN A 516 43.18 26.35 -22.41
CA ASN A 516 43.09 26.54 -23.86
C ASN A 516 43.55 27.95 -24.30
N GLY A 517 43.64 28.88 -23.34
CA GLY A 517 44.32 30.17 -23.47
C GLY A 517 43.51 31.27 -24.14
N GLN A 518 42.32 31.00 -24.71
CA GLN A 518 41.55 32.01 -25.44
C GLN A 518 41.19 33.22 -24.56
N SER A 519 40.86 33.01 -23.29
CA SER A 519 40.57 34.09 -22.33
C SER A 519 41.80 34.92 -21.95
N ALA A 520 43.01 34.36 -22.07
CA ALA A 520 44.27 35.07 -21.85
C ALA A 520 44.62 35.98 -23.04
N TYR A 521 44.22 35.60 -24.27
CA TYR A 521 44.52 36.35 -25.49
C TYR A 521 43.38 37.27 -25.94
N TRP A 522 42.12 36.94 -25.65
CA TRP A 522 40.96 37.66 -26.20
C TRP A 522 40.00 38.09 -25.10
N SER A 523 39.48 39.31 -25.20
CA SER A 523 38.44 39.83 -24.32
C SER A 523 37.45 40.68 -25.11
N PRO A 524 36.16 40.70 -24.72
CA PRO A 524 35.21 41.72 -25.18
C PRO A 524 35.75 43.13 -24.96
N ASP A 525 35.58 44.01 -25.94
CA ASP A 525 36.01 45.42 -25.81
C ASP A 525 34.98 46.23 -25.03
N THR A 526 35.32 46.51 -23.77
CA THR A 526 34.45 47.23 -22.83
C THR A 526 34.27 48.72 -23.16
N ARG A 527 34.99 49.27 -24.15
CA ARG A 527 34.77 50.63 -24.65
C ARG A 527 33.47 50.76 -25.44
N ARG A 528 32.96 49.63 -25.99
CA ARG A 528 31.68 49.57 -26.69
C ARG A 528 30.62 49.03 -25.73
N THR A 529 29.41 49.57 -25.80
CA THR A 529 28.26 49.13 -24.98
C THR A 529 27.97 47.64 -25.13
N LYS A 530 27.98 47.12 -26.36
CA LYS A 530 27.84 45.67 -26.66
C LYS A 530 28.94 44.83 -25.99
N GLY A 531 30.21 45.26 -26.07
CA GLY A 531 31.35 44.53 -25.48
C GLY A 531 31.34 44.56 -23.96
N TYR A 532 30.89 45.65 -23.33
CA TYR A 532 30.66 45.70 -21.89
C TYR A 532 29.59 44.70 -21.43
N ALA A 533 28.46 44.63 -22.14
CA ALA A 533 27.39 43.67 -21.83
C ALA A 533 27.86 42.21 -21.95
N VAL A 534 28.58 41.88 -23.03
CA VAL A 534 29.14 40.53 -23.22
C VAL A 534 30.24 40.22 -22.21
N LYS A 535 31.03 41.20 -21.76
CA LYS A 535 32.00 41.00 -20.67
C LYS A 535 31.31 40.65 -19.35
N TRP A 536 30.18 41.30 -19.03
CA TRP A 536 29.36 40.94 -17.89
C TRP A 536 28.78 39.53 -18.01
N PHE A 537 28.25 39.18 -19.19
CA PHE A 537 27.81 37.82 -19.48
C PHE A 537 28.93 36.80 -19.24
N MET A 538 30.17 37.08 -19.67
CA MET A 538 31.31 36.19 -19.46
C MET A 538 31.57 35.89 -17.97
N TYR A 539 31.44 36.88 -17.09
CA TYR A 539 31.54 36.65 -15.63
C TYR A 539 30.38 35.82 -15.10
N VAL A 540 29.15 36.09 -15.54
CA VAL A 540 27.97 35.29 -15.16
C VAL A 540 28.11 33.85 -15.66
N GLN A 541 28.56 33.65 -16.89
CA GLN A 541 28.85 32.35 -17.48
C GLN A 541 29.89 31.58 -16.66
N THR A 542 30.92 32.27 -16.17
CA THR A 542 31.95 31.69 -15.30
C THR A 542 31.34 31.20 -13.98
N LEU A 543 30.56 32.05 -13.31
CA LEU A 543 29.92 31.70 -12.04
C LEU A 543 28.95 30.52 -12.20
N LEU A 544 28.13 30.53 -13.26
CA LEU A 544 27.20 29.45 -13.56
C LEU A 544 27.94 28.15 -13.95
N GLY A 545 29.02 28.26 -14.72
CA GLY A 545 29.86 27.12 -15.12
C GLY A 545 30.46 26.41 -13.91
N VAL A 546 31.04 27.17 -12.97
CA VAL A 546 31.57 26.63 -11.70
C VAL A 546 30.44 26.00 -10.87
N ALA A 547 29.30 26.68 -10.72
CA ALA A 547 28.18 26.15 -9.95
C ALA A 547 27.62 24.85 -10.54
N LEU A 548 27.39 24.79 -11.86
CA LEU A 548 26.93 23.59 -12.55
C LEU A 548 27.97 22.47 -12.51
N GLY A 549 29.26 22.80 -12.63
CA GLY A 549 30.36 21.84 -12.49
C GLY A 549 30.40 21.19 -11.11
N LEU A 550 30.28 21.99 -10.04
CA LEU A 550 30.19 21.48 -8.68
C LEU A 550 28.94 20.62 -8.47
N LEU A 551 27.80 21.01 -9.02
CA LEU A 551 26.56 20.21 -8.95
C LEU A 551 26.68 18.89 -9.72
N ALA A 552 27.31 18.88 -10.89
CA ALA A 552 27.56 17.66 -11.65
C ALA A 552 28.47 16.72 -10.86
N VAL A 553 29.60 17.21 -10.33
CA VAL A 553 30.52 16.42 -9.49
C VAL A 553 29.82 15.89 -8.25
N ALA A 554 29.00 16.70 -7.57
CA ALA A 554 28.23 16.27 -6.41
C ALA A 554 27.16 15.21 -6.76
N GLY A 555 26.54 15.31 -7.93
CA GLY A 555 25.58 14.33 -8.45
C GLY A 555 26.23 12.99 -8.81
N PHE A 556 27.38 13.00 -9.50
CA PHE A 556 28.12 11.79 -9.88
C PHE A 556 28.82 11.13 -8.69
N SER A 557 29.36 11.91 -7.74
CA SER A 557 30.03 11.38 -6.55
C SER A 557 29.07 10.76 -5.54
N GLY A 558 27.76 11.00 -5.68
CA GLY A 558 26.76 10.51 -4.75
C GLY A 558 26.75 11.23 -3.40
N ILE A 559 27.53 12.30 -3.22
CA ILE A 559 27.56 13.11 -1.98
C ILE A 559 26.19 13.75 -1.69
N VAL A 560 25.38 14.01 -2.73
CA VAL A 560 23.99 14.49 -2.58
C VAL A 560 23.05 13.37 -2.10
N LYS A 561 23.45 12.10 -2.14
CA LYS A 561 22.63 10.94 -1.71
C LYS A 561 22.64 10.73 -0.20
N SER A 562 23.57 11.33 0.54
CA SER A 562 23.67 11.20 2.01
C SER A 562 23.05 12.41 2.71
N ASN A 563 21.73 12.37 2.93
CA ASN A 563 21.03 12.88 4.11
C ASN A 563 19.53 12.63 3.99
#